data_AF-A0A2A3ADZ1-F1
#
_entry.id   AF-A0A2A3ADZ1-F1
#
_cell.length_a   1.000
_cell.length_b   1.000
_cell.length_c   1.000
_cell.angle_alpha   90.00
_cell.angle_beta   90.00
_cell.angle_gamma   90.00
#
_symmetry.space_group_name_H-M   'P 1'
#
loop_
_entity.id
_entity.type
_entity.pdbx_description
1 polymer ?
#
loop_
_entity_poly.entity_id
_entity_poly.type
_entity_poly.pdbx_seq_one_letter_code
_entity_poly.pdbx_strand_id
1 'polypeptide(L)'
;MAKMTKAQREWRPGQKKPRRSIKAMFAVSVLSIEAFIVFFATLAVFGILARDWGTTQQWLLVGGGVLLTLVFLLACGMVRRPGGYVLGWVLQLVLIATGFLLPAMFVIGALCALAWWYAVAKGTTIDRENRERDRLQEQWEAEHPQDRA
;
A
#
# COMPACT_ATOMS: atom_id res chain seq x y z
N MET A 1 -10.16 -6.05 35.40
CA MET A 1 -8.90 -6.74 35.04
C MET A 1 -8.69 -6.66 33.53
N ALA A 2 -7.61 -6.02 33.07
CA ALA A 2 -7.33 -5.87 31.64
C ALA A 2 -6.98 -7.23 31.01
N LYS A 3 -7.68 -7.64 29.95
CA LYS A 3 -7.37 -8.87 29.21
C LYS A 3 -6.06 -8.67 28.43
N MET A 4 -5.01 -9.38 28.84
CA MET A 4 -3.75 -9.43 28.08
C MET A 4 -3.97 -10.06 26.70
N THR A 5 -3.46 -9.40 25.65
CA THR A 5 -3.46 -9.94 24.29
C THR A 5 -2.58 -11.18 24.21
N LYS A 6 -2.82 -12.07 23.23
CA LYS A 6 -2.04 -13.31 23.06
C LYS A 6 -0.53 -13.03 22.95
N ALA A 7 -0.16 -11.98 22.22
CA ALA A 7 1.22 -11.53 22.07
C ALA A 7 1.86 -11.06 23.40
N GLN A 8 1.08 -10.48 24.31
CA GLN A 8 1.57 -10.10 25.64
C GLN A 8 1.75 -11.31 26.57
N ARG A 9 0.94 -12.36 26.40
CA ARG A 9 1.09 -13.61 27.18
C ARG A 9 2.26 -14.46 26.71
N GLU A 10 2.53 -14.47 25.40
CA GLU A 10 3.57 -15.29 24.78
C GLU A 10 4.93 -14.59 24.70
N TRP A 11 5.02 -13.34 25.18
CA TRP A 11 6.26 -12.57 25.18
C TRP A 11 7.29 -13.19 26.12
N ARG A 12 8.50 -13.42 25.61
CA ARG A 12 9.66 -13.94 26.37
C ARG A 12 10.82 -12.93 26.31
N PRO A 13 11.52 -12.68 27.43
CA PRO A 13 12.74 -11.86 27.41
C PRO A 13 13.74 -12.41 26.38
N GLY A 14 14.29 -11.53 25.54
CA GLY A 14 15.20 -11.91 24.45
C GLY A 14 14.54 -12.34 23.13
N GLN A 15 13.20 -12.30 23.01
CA GLN A 15 12.54 -12.52 21.71
C GLN A 15 12.94 -11.43 20.70
N LYS A 16 13.49 -11.85 19.57
CA LYS A 16 13.77 -10.96 18.44
C LYS A 16 12.46 -10.54 17.78
N LYS A 17 12.31 -9.24 17.55
CA LYS A 17 11.15 -8.69 16.83
C LYS A 17 11.23 -9.11 15.36
N PRO A 18 10.18 -9.71 14.77
CA PRO A 18 10.20 -10.08 13.36
C PRO A 18 10.36 -8.84 12.48
N ARG A 19 11.17 -8.96 11.43
CA ARG A 19 11.37 -7.88 10.46
C ARG A 19 10.07 -7.56 9.72
N ARG A 20 9.82 -6.27 9.48
CA ARG A 20 8.65 -5.82 8.71
C ARG A 20 8.89 -6.07 7.22
N SER A 21 7.89 -6.60 6.51
CA SER A 21 7.96 -6.81 5.06
C SER A 21 8.18 -5.50 4.32
N ILE A 22 9.26 -5.43 3.54
CA ILE A 22 9.63 -4.27 2.72
C ILE A 22 8.66 -4.14 1.56
N LYS A 23 8.25 -5.28 0.96
CA LYS A 23 7.20 -5.30 -0.06
C LYS A 23 5.92 -4.61 0.41
N ALA A 24 5.46 -4.94 1.62
CA ALA A 24 4.27 -4.33 2.19
C ALA A 24 4.48 -2.85 2.51
N MET A 25 5.67 -2.43 2.92
CA MET A 25 5.97 -1.02 3.17
C MET A 25 5.92 -0.19 1.88
N PHE A 26 6.61 -0.63 0.82
CA PHE A 26 6.59 0.07 -0.47
C PHE A 26 5.18 0.11 -1.09
N ALA A 27 4.44 -1.00 -1.05
CA ALA A 27 3.08 -1.05 -1.57
C ALA A 27 2.14 -0.07 -0.83
N VAL A 28 2.25 0.03 0.51
CA VAL A 28 1.46 1.01 1.29
C VAL A 28 1.86 2.44 0.97
N SER A 29 3.15 2.72 0.78
CA SER A 29 3.61 4.06 0.38
C SER A 29 3.04 4.48 -0.97
N VAL A 30 3.08 3.59 -1.97
CA VAL A 30 2.53 3.85 -3.31
C VAL A 30 1.02 4.12 -3.25
N LEU A 31 0.24 3.22 -2.62
CA LEU A 31 -1.22 3.40 -2.49
C LEU A 31 -1.61 4.66 -1.72
N SER A 32 -0.82 5.04 -0.71
CA SER A 32 -1.07 6.27 0.06
C SER A 32 -0.90 7.51 -0.83
N ILE A 33 0.14 7.54 -1.66
CA ILE A 33 0.35 8.65 -2.61
C ILE A 33 -0.76 8.68 -3.65
N GLU A 34 -1.17 7.52 -4.17
CA GLU A 34 -2.27 7.42 -5.13
C GLU A 34 -3.61 7.90 -4.56
N ALA A 35 -3.88 7.66 -3.28
CA ALA A 35 -5.06 8.22 -2.62
C ALA A 35 -5.07 9.76 -2.70
N PHE A 36 -3.93 10.41 -2.45
CA PHE A 36 -3.82 11.87 -2.61
C PHE A 36 -3.95 12.30 -4.08
N ILE A 37 -3.37 11.55 -5.01
CA ILE A 37 -3.50 11.81 -6.45
C ILE A 37 -4.98 11.78 -6.86
N VAL A 38 -5.73 10.76 -6.47
CA VAL A 38 -7.17 10.63 -6.77
C VAL A 38 -7.96 11.78 -6.15
N PHE A 39 -7.66 12.13 -4.89
CA PHE A 39 -8.30 13.26 -4.22
C PHE A 39 -8.09 14.57 -4.98
N PHE A 40 -6.85 14.89 -5.35
CA PHE A 40 -6.56 16.10 -6.11
C PHE A 40 -7.07 16.05 -7.55
N ALA A 41 -7.05 14.88 -8.20
CA ALA A 41 -7.65 14.69 -9.52
C ALA A 41 -9.15 15.00 -9.49
N THR A 42 -9.85 14.56 -8.45
CA THR A 42 -11.27 14.87 -8.24
C THR A 42 -11.50 16.38 -8.13
N LEU A 43 -10.68 17.07 -7.34
CA LEU A 43 -10.76 18.54 -7.21
C LEU A 43 -10.42 19.25 -8.53
N ALA A 44 -9.45 18.75 -9.29
CA ALA A 44 -9.08 19.31 -10.60
C ALA A 44 -10.23 19.15 -11.61
N VAL A 45 -10.85 17.98 -11.70
CA VAL A 45 -12.00 17.78 -12.58
C VAL A 45 -13.18 18.64 -12.13
N PHE A 46 -13.43 18.74 -10.82
CA PHE A 46 -14.47 19.63 -10.29
C PHE A 46 -14.21 21.09 -10.66
N GLY A 47 -12.98 21.59 -10.50
CA GLY A 47 -12.62 22.97 -10.77
C GLY A 47 -12.56 23.34 -12.26
N ILE A 48 -12.22 22.39 -13.13
CA ILE A 48 -12.03 22.64 -14.57
C ILE A 48 -13.27 22.27 -15.39
N LEU A 49 -13.80 21.05 -15.21
CA LEU A 49 -14.86 20.50 -16.06
C LEU A 49 -16.26 20.71 -15.48
N ALA A 50 -16.40 20.68 -14.15
CA ALA A 50 -17.73 20.62 -13.54
C ALA A 50 -18.43 21.99 -13.43
N ARG A 51 -17.85 23.07 -13.97
CA ARG A 51 -18.43 24.42 -13.89
C ARG A 51 -19.77 24.54 -14.61
N ASP A 52 -19.91 23.86 -15.74
CA ASP A 52 -21.11 23.90 -16.57
C ASP A 52 -22.03 22.69 -16.34
N TRP A 53 -21.68 21.83 -15.38
CA TRP A 53 -22.45 20.61 -15.08
C TRP A 53 -23.61 20.92 -14.13
N GLY A 54 -24.67 20.13 -14.25
CA GLY A 54 -25.79 20.21 -13.32
C GLY A 54 -25.37 19.82 -11.90
N THR A 55 -26.05 20.37 -10.89
CA THR A 55 -25.75 20.13 -9.46
C THR A 55 -25.67 18.64 -9.13
N THR A 56 -26.57 17.80 -9.67
CA THR A 56 -26.54 16.35 -9.47
C THR A 56 -25.25 15.70 -9.98
N GLN A 57 -24.74 16.11 -11.15
CA GLN A 57 -23.51 15.55 -11.72
C GLN A 57 -22.28 15.95 -10.90
N GLN A 58 -22.26 17.19 -10.39
CA GLN A 58 -21.22 17.67 -9.48
C GLN A 58 -21.15 16.83 -8.20
N TRP A 59 -22.30 16.56 -7.58
CA TRP A 59 -22.38 15.71 -6.39
C TRP A 59 -21.92 14.27 -6.66
N LEU A 60 -22.30 13.70 -7.82
CA LEU A 60 -21.85 12.37 -8.22
C LEU A 60 -20.34 12.30 -8.42
N LEU A 61 -19.74 13.33 -9.03
CA LEU A 61 -18.29 13.41 -9.21
C LEU A 61 -17.55 13.49 -7.86
N VAL A 62 -17.98 14.40 -6.98
CA VAL A 62 -17.33 14.57 -5.67
C VAL A 62 -17.53 13.31 -4.83
N GLY A 63 -18.75 12.75 -4.78
CA GLY A 63 -19.05 11.52 -4.07
C GLY A 63 -18.24 10.33 -4.58
N GLY A 64 -18.15 10.17 -5.90
CA GLY A 64 -17.36 9.11 -6.55
C GLY A 64 -15.87 9.25 -6.29
N GLY A 65 -15.33 10.47 -6.38
CA GLY A 65 -13.91 10.74 -6.11
C GLY A 65 -13.51 10.54 -4.64
N VAL A 66 -14.38 10.95 -3.70
CA VAL A 66 -14.19 10.70 -2.26
C VAL A 66 -14.25 9.20 -1.98
N LEU A 67 -15.24 8.49 -2.54
CA LEU A 67 -15.35 7.04 -2.40
C LEU A 67 -14.09 6.35 -2.94
N LEU A 68 -13.62 6.73 -4.12
CA LEU A 68 -12.41 6.14 -4.71
C LEU A 68 -11.18 6.42 -3.84
N THR A 69 -11.01 7.64 -3.33
CA THR A 69 -9.94 8.00 -2.39
C THR A 69 -9.96 7.10 -1.15
N LEU A 70 -11.15 6.89 -0.56
CA LEU A 70 -11.31 5.99 0.59
C LEU A 70 -10.96 4.55 0.25
N VAL A 71 -11.31 4.07 -0.95
CA VAL A 71 -10.94 2.72 -1.40
C VAL A 71 -9.42 2.56 -1.47
N PHE A 72 -8.68 3.54 -1.99
CA PHE A 72 -7.20 3.51 -1.99
C PHE A 72 -6.64 3.47 -0.56
N LEU A 73 -7.19 4.27 0.37
CA LEU A 73 -6.78 4.26 1.77
C LEU A 73 -7.06 2.94 2.47
N LEU A 74 -8.23 2.34 2.22
CA LEU A 74 -8.58 1.01 2.76
C LEU A 74 -7.67 -0.08 2.19
N ALA A 75 -7.29 0.03 0.92
CA ALA A 75 -6.36 -0.90 0.28
C ALA A 75 -4.99 -0.92 0.97
N CYS A 76 -4.52 0.20 1.55
CA CYS A 76 -3.30 0.23 2.38
C CYS A 76 -3.37 -0.75 3.56
N GLY A 77 -4.54 -0.88 4.20
CA GLY A 77 -4.77 -1.85 5.28
C GLY A 77 -4.86 -3.30 4.79
N MET A 78 -5.36 -3.49 3.56
CA MET A 78 -5.59 -4.80 2.96
C MET A 78 -4.37 -5.42 2.27
N VAL A 79 -3.33 -4.64 1.95
CA VAL A 79 -2.09 -5.14 1.31
C VAL A 79 -1.47 -6.34 2.03
N ARG A 80 -1.62 -6.44 3.35
CA ARG A 80 -1.08 -7.54 4.16
C ARG A 80 -1.93 -8.81 4.14
N ARG A 81 -3.13 -8.77 3.57
CA ARG A 81 -4.08 -9.90 3.49
C ARG A 81 -3.86 -10.71 2.20
N PRO A 82 -4.25 -12.00 2.16
CA PRO A 82 -4.26 -12.77 0.92
C PRO A 82 -5.13 -12.04 -0.12
N GLY A 83 -4.56 -11.72 -1.29
CA GLY A 83 -5.23 -10.98 -2.36
C GLY A 83 -5.04 -9.45 -2.36
N GLY A 84 -4.42 -8.86 -1.33
CA GLY A 84 -4.22 -7.41 -1.26
C GLY A 84 -3.42 -6.82 -2.44
N TYR A 85 -2.47 -7.59 -2.99
CA TYR A 85 -1.71 -7.18 -4.17
C TYR A 85 -2.52 -7.26 -5.47
N VAL A 86 -3.50 -8.16 -5.56
CA VAL A 86 -4.41 -8.24 -6.71
C VAL A 86 -5.33 -7.03 -6.72
N LEU A 87 -5.87 -6.66 -5.54
CA LEU A 87 -6.62 -5.42 -5.38
C LEU A 87 -5.82 -4.20 -5.84
N GLY A 88 -4.55 -4.10 -5.47
CA GLY A 88 -3.70 -2.99 -5.92
C GLY A 88 -3.55 -2.93 -7.44
N TRP A 89 -3.37 -4.07 -8.13
CA TRP A 89 -3.38 -4.10 -9.61
C TRP A 89 -4.70 -3.65 -10.22
N VAL A 90 -5.83 -4.04 -9.64
CA VAL A 90 -7.14 -3.55 -10.07
C VAL A 90 -7.22 -2.03 -9.89
N LEU A 91 -6.75 -1.51 -8.75
CA LEU A 91 -6.73 -0.07 -8.49
C LEU A 91 -5.82 0.70 -9.46
N GLN A 92 -4.71 0.12 -9.94
CA GLN A 92 -3.90 0.76 -10.99
C GLN A 92 -4.70 0.95 -12.27
N LEU A 93 -5.46 -0.05 -12.70
CA LEU A 93 -6.30 0.05 -13.90
C LEU A 93 -7.41 1.09 -13.71
N VAL A 94 -8.03 1.12 -12.52
CA VAL A 94 -9.03 2.14 -12.19
C VAL A 94 -8.43 3.54 -12.21
N LEU A 95 -7.23 3.73 -11.64
CA LEU A 95 -6.51 5.00 -11.64
C LEU A 95 -6.22 5.47 -13.07
N ILE A 96 -5.70 4.60 -13.92
CA ILE A 96 -5.44 4.90 -15.34
C ILE A 96 -6.75 5.26 -16.07
N ALA A 97 -7.84 4.56 -15.78
CA ALA A 97 -9.15 4.86 -16.37
C ALA A 97 -9.69 6.26 -15.97
N THR A 98 -9.26 6.83 -14.84
CA THR A 98 -9.57 8.25 -14.54
C THR A 98 -8.99 9.23 -15.57
N GLY A 99 -8.00 8.79 -16.37
CA GLY A 99 -7.48 9.47 -17.55
C GLY A 99 -8.52 9.89 -18.57
N PHE A 100 -9.63 9.14 -18.68
CA PHE A 100 -10.73 9.53 -19.58
C PHE A 100 -11.44 10.81 -19.15
N LEU A 101 -11.43 11.15 -17.85
CA LEU A 101 -11.96 12.40 -17.34
C LEU A 101 -10.90 13.50 -17.37
N LEU A 102 -9.67 13.17 -17.01
CA LEU A 102 -8.55 14.09 -16.96
C LEU A 102 -7.34 13.46 -17.67
N PRO A 103 -7.06 13.77 -18.96
CA PRO A 103 -6.03 13.10 -19.75
C PRO A 103 -4.63 13.05 -19.12
N ALA A 104 -4.28 14.04 -18.30
CA ALA A 104 -3.03 14.05 -17.53
C ALA A 104 -2.87 12.81 -16.61
N MET A 105 -3.99 12.20 -16.17
CA MET A 105 -3.98 10.99 -15.34
C MET A 105 -3.53 9.73 -16.08
N PHE A 106 -3.47 9.72 -17.41
CA PHE A 106 -2.84 8.60 -18.12
C PHE A 106 -1.34 8.53 -17.82
N VAL A 107 -0.66 9.68 -17.85
CA VAL A 107 0.77 9.76 -17.53
C VAL A 107 1.00 9.46 -16.05
N ILE A 108 0.22 10.10 -15.17
CA ILE A 108 0.35 9.90 -13.72
C ILE A 108 0.04 8.45 -13.34
N GLY A 109 -1.06 7.88 -13.86
CA GLY A 109 -1.45 6.50 -13.65
C GLY A 109 -0.42 5.49 -14.17
N ALA A 110 0.23 5.77 -15.31
CA ALA A 110 1.32 4.93 -15.80
C ALA A 110 2.55 4.96 -14.87
N LEU A 111 2.92 6.14 -14.36
CA LEU A 111 4.02 6.28 -13.40
C LEU A 111 3.70 5.59 -12.06
N CYS A 112 2.47 5.71 -11.58
CA CYS A 112 1.95 5.00 -10.42
C CYS A 112 1.99 3.47 -10.62
N ALA A 113 1.53 2.97 -11.76
CA ALA A 113 1.57 1.55 -12.10
C ALA A 113 3.02 1.01 -12.17
N LEU A 114 3.95 1.80 -12.72
CA LEU A 114 5.38 1.47 -12.71
C LEU A 114 5.95 1.41 -11.29
N ALA A 115 5.62 2.39 -10.44
CA ALA A 115 6.03 2.41 -9.04
C ALA A 115 5.45 1.22 -8.27
N TRP A 116 4.18 0.87 -8.51
CA TRP A 116 3.53 -0.30 -7.94
C TRP A 116 4.20 -1.61 -8.36
N TRP A 117 4.44 -1.78 -9.66
CA TRP A 117 5.14 -2.94 -10.19
C TRP A 117 6.53 -3.07 -9.57
N TYR A 118 7.29 -1.97 -9.48
CA TYR A 118 8.60 -1.93 -8.84
C TYR A 118 8.53 -2.32 -7.36
N ALA A 119 7.58 -1.74 -6.61
CA ALA A 119 7.36 -2.04 -5.20
C ALA A 119 7.08 -3.54 -4.97
N VAL A 120 6.24 -4.14 -5.82
CA VAL A 120 5.89 -5.56 -5.75
C VAL A 120 7.06 -6.46 -6.15
N ALA A 121 7.72 -6.16 -7.27
CA ALA A 121 8.82 -6.97 -7.80
C ALA A 121 10.06 -6.91 -6.89
N LYS A 122 10.60 -5.71 -6.65
CA LYS A 122 11.80 -5.53 -5.81
C LYS A 122 11.52 -5.83 -4.35
N GLY A 123 10.35 -5.46 -3.83
CA GLY A 123 9.96 -5.82 -2.47
C GLY A 123 9.95 -7.34 -2.25
N THR A 124 9.54 -8.12 -3.25
CA THR A 124 9.57 -9.59 -3.16
C THR A 124 11.00 -10.13 -3.12
N THR A 125 11.90 -9.58 -3.94
CA THR A 125 13.32 -9.99 -3.94
C THR A 125 13.99 -9.67 -2.61
N ILE A 126 13.86 -8.45 -2.11
CA ILE A 126 14.50 -8.02 -0.86
C ILE A 126 13.93 -8.80 0.33
N ASP A 127 12.61 -9.05 0.36
CA ASP A 127 12.00 -9.86 1.44
C ASP A 127 12.51 -11.31 1.42
N ARG A 128 12.86 -11.87 0.25
CA ARG A 128 13.47 -13.21 0.16
C ARG A 128 14.89 -13.22 0.71
N GLU A 129 15.71 -12.28 0.29
CA GLU A 129 17.10 -12.15 0.77
C GLU A 129 17.15 -11.91 2.29
N ASN A 130 16.26 -11.07 2.83
CA ASN A 130 16.18 -10.83 4.26
C ASN A 130 15.80 -12.09 5.04
N ARG A 131 14.87 -12.91 4.53
CA ARG A 131 14.49 -14.18 5.16
C ARG A 131 15.63 -15.18 5.16
N GLU A 132 16.45 -15.20 4.11
CA GLU A 132 17.63 -16.06 4.03
C GLU A 132 18.70 -15.61 5.03
N ARG A 133 18.98 -14.30 5.09
CA ARG A 133 19.90 -13.72 6.09
C ARG A 133 19.44 -14.00 7.52
N ASP A 134 18.14 -13.90 7.80
CA ASP A 134 17.59 -14.20 9.13
C ASP A 134 17.81 -15.67 9.50
N ARG A 135 17.64 -16.61 8.57
CA ARG A 135 17.93 -18.05 8.80
C ARG A 135 19.41 -18.32 9.03
N LEU A 136 20.29 -17.71 8.23
CA LEU A 136 21.75 -17.87 8.38
C LEU A 136 22.21 -17.29 9.73
N GLN A 137 21.65 -16.16 10.14
CA GLN A 137 21.92 -15.57 11.45
C GLN A 137 21.46 -16.47 12.60
N GLU A 138 20.27 -17.09 12.48
CA GLU A 138 19.76 -18.06 13.46
C GLU A 138 20.65 -19.31 13.55
N GLN A 139 21.17 -19.79 12.41
CA GLN A 139 22.13 -20.91 12.38
C GLN A 139 23.46 -20.55 13.04
N TRP A 140 24.04 -19.39 12.67
CA TRP A 140 25.27 -18.89 13.27
C TRP A 140 25.16 -18.77 14.79
N GLU A 141 24.04 -18.25 15.29
CA GLU A 141 23.78 -18.10 16.74
C GLU A 141 23.52 -19.42 17.46
N ALA A 142 23.00 -20.43 16.76
CA ALA A 142 22.88 -21.78 17.29
C ALA A 142 24.25 -22.46 17.41
N GLU A 143 25.16 -22.19 16.47
CA GLU A 143 26.52 -22.71 16.44
C GLU A 143 27.47 -21.98 17.41
N HIS A 144 27.25 -20.68 17.67
CA HIS A 144 28.10 -19.84 18.52
C HIS A 144 27.34 -19.29 19.75
N PRO A 145 26.89 -20.14 20.69
CA PRO A 145 26.14 -19.69 21.86
C PRO A 145 26.97 -18.84 22.86
N GLN A 146 28.30 -18.81 22.74
CA GLN A 146 29.20 -18.03 23.60
C GLN A 146 29.22 -16.53 23.27
N ASP A 147 28.82 -16.12 22.05
CA ASP A 147 28.79 -14.71 21.60
C ASP A 147 27.54 -13.95 22.09
N ARG A 148 26.71 -14.57 22.94
CA ARG A 148 25.45 -14.02 23.47
C ARG A 148 25.58 -13.22 24.77
N ALA A 149 26.80 -13.08 25.30
CA ALA A 149 27.09 -12.39 26.57
C ALA A 149 26.89 -10.87 26.50
#